data_AF-A0A699RUC3-F1
#
_entry.id   AF-A0A699RUC3-F1
#
_cell.length_a   1.000
_cell.length_b   1.000
_cell.length_c   1.000
_cell.angle_alpha   90.00
_cell.angle_beta   90.00
_cell.angle_gamma   90.00
#
_symmetry.space_group_name_H-M   'P 1'
#
loop_
_entity.id
_entity.type
_entity.pdbx_description
1 polymer ?
#
loop_
_entity_poly.entity_id
_entity_poly.type
_entity_poly.pdbx_seq_one_letter_code
_entity_poly.pdbx_strand_id
1 'polypeptide(L)'
;EEDVPKTAFRTRYGHYEFQVMPFGLTNAPTNKKEHEEHLRTILKLLKKEELYAKFSKCEFWIPKVQFLSHVINSEGIHVDPAKIESIKDWVSPKSPVEIR
;
A
#
# COMPACT_ATOMS: atom_id res chain seq x y z
N GLU A 1 -15.16 -10.77 -9.32
CA GLU A 1 -16.36 -9.91 -9.43
C GLU A 1 -17.14 -9.84 -8.14
N GLU A 2 -17.33 -10.95 -7.41
CA GLU A 2 -18.07 -10.98 -6.13
C GLU A 2 -17.53 -10.02 -5.05
N ASP A 3 -16.23 -9.73 -5.06
CA ASP A 3 -15.60 -8.81 -4.10
C ASP A 3 -15.56 -7.34 -4.56
N VAL A 4 -15.95 -7.02 -5.80
CA VAL A 4 -15.91 -5.64 -6.33
C VAL A 4 -16.80 -4.69 -5.51
N PRO A 5 -18.04 -5.08 -5.12
CA PRO A 5 -18.87 -4.23 -4.26
C PRO A 5 -18.25 -3.95 -2.88
N LYS A 6 -17.33 -4.80 -2.39
CA LYS A 6 -16.64 -4.61 -1.10
C LYS A 6 -15.59 -3.49 -1.15
N THR A 7 -15.24 -3.03 -2.35
CA THR A 7 -14.29 -1.93 -2.57
C THR A 7 -14.97 -0.57 -2.77
N ALA A 8 -16.30 -0.51 -2.61
CA ALA A 8 -17.06 0.72 -2.82
C ALA A 8 -16.62 1.84 -1.87
N PHE A 9 -16.40 3.04 -2.41
CA PHE A 9 -16.10 4.24 -1.65
C PHE A 9 -16.94 5.42 -2.13
N ARG A 10 -17.16 6.41 -1.24
CA ARG A 10 -17.98 7.58 -1.51
C ARG A 10 -17.13 8.84 -1.59
N THR A 11 -17.35 9.61 -2.65
CA THR A 11 -16.80 10.96 -2.80
C THR A 11 -17.94 12.00 -2.80
N ARG A 12 -17.60 13.29 -2.80
CA ARG A 12 -18.58 14.37 -2.97
C ARG A 12 -19.33 14.33 -4.31
N TYR A 13 -18.84 13.56 -5.28
CA TYR A 13 -19.36 13.49 -6.64
C TYR A 13 -20.07 12.17 -6.96
N GLY A 14 -20.09 11.21 -6.05
CA GLY A 14 -20.75 9.93 -6.27
C GLY A 14 -20.10 8.77 -5.55
N HIS A 15 -20.61 7.59 -5.84
CA HIS A 15 -20.11 6.31 -5.36
C HIS A 15 -19.28 5.66 -6.46
N TYR A 16 -18.14 5.09 -6.09
CA TYR A 16 -17.19 4.49 -7.01
C TYR A 16 -16.72 3.15 -6.45
N GLU A 17 -16.38 2.23 -7.33
CA GLU A 17 -15.85 0.90 -6.99
C GLU A 17 -14.55 0.69 -7.76
N PHE A 18 -13.65 -0.10 -7.19
CA PHE A 18 -12.39 -0.42 -7.85
C PHE A 18 -12.52 -1.72 -8.65
N GLN A 19 -12.31 -1.64 -9.96
CA GLN A 19 -12.27 -2.83 -10.84
C GLN A 19 -10.95 -3.59 -10.79
N VAL A 20 -9.90 -2.95 -10.26
CA VAL A 20 -8.59 -3.54 -9.98
C VAL A 20 -8.28 -3.37 -8.50
N MET A 21 -7.41 -4.21 -7.92
CA MET A 21 -7.22 -4.22 -6.47
C MET A 21 -6.80 -2.84 -5.93
N PRO A 22 -7.59 -2.19 -5.05
CA PRO A 22 -7.23 -0.89 -4.50
C PRO A 22 -6.16 -1.00 -3.42
N PHE A 23 -5.40 0.08 -3.26
CA PHE A 23 -4.43 0.21 -2.18
C PHE A 23 -5.15 0.35 -0.83
N GLY A 24 -4.63 -0.31 0.22
CA GLY A 24 -5.16 -0.20 1.58
C GLY A 24 -6.21 -1.25 1.97
N LEU A 25 -6.48 -2.25 1.11
CA LEU A 25 -7.18 -3.47 1.57
C LEU A 25 -6.24 -4.29 2.44
N THR A 26 -6.46 -4.25 3.75
CA THR A 26 -5.74 -5.03 4.74
C THR A 26 -6.17 -6.50 4.70
N ASN A 27 -5.74 -7.22 3.66
CA ASN A 27 -5.51 -8.66 3.79
C ASN A 27 -4.07 -8.90 4.25
N ALA A 28 -3.62 -8.10 5.22
CA ALA A 28 -2.39 -8.39 5.93
C ALA A 28 -2.63 -9.75 6.61
N PRO A 29 -1.79 -10.77 6.34
CA PRO A 29 -2.01 -12.09 6.92
C PRO A 29 -2.11 -11.96 8.44
N THR A 30 -3.22 -12.43 8.98
CA THR A 30 -3.57 -12.25 10.40
C THR A 30 -2.65 -13.03 11.33
N ASN A 31 -1.86 -13.98 10.79
CA ASN A 31 -0.89 -14.75 11.54
C ASN A 31 0.28 -15.23 10.67
N LYS A 32 1.33 -15.75 11.34
CA LYS A 32 2.56 -16.23 10.69
C LYS A 32 2.32 -17.33 9.66
N LYS A 33 1.40 -18.25 9.93
CA LYS A 33 1.11 -19.38 9.04
C LYS A 33 0.49 -18.91 7.73
N GLU A 34 -0.50 -18.03 7.81
CA GLU A 34 -1.16 -17.43 6.65
C GLU A 34 -0.16 -16.62 5.79
N HIS A 35 0.74 -15.87 6.42
CA HIS A 35 1.79 -15.15 5.69
C HIS A 35 2.73 -16.08 4.94
N GLU A 36 3.08 -17.24 5.52
CA GLU A 36 3.89 -18.25 4.84
C GLU A 36 3.18 -18.83 3.61
N GLU A 37 1.88 -19.11 3.73
CA GLU A 37 1.03 -19.61 2.64
C GLU A 37 0.89 -18.58 1.51
N HIS A 38 0.65 -17.31 1.85
CA HIS A 38 0.62 -16.21 0.89
C HIS A 38 1.97 -16.01 0.20
N LEU A 39 3.06 -16.00 0.97
CA LEU A 39 4.41 -15.85 0.42
C LEU A 39 4.74 -16.98 -0.55
N ARG A 40 4.44 -18.24 -0.18
CA ARG A 40 4.63 -19.39 -1.06
C ARG A 40 3.82 -19.27 -2.35
N THR A 41 2.60 -18.74 -2.28
CA THR A 41 1.74 -18.52 -3.46
C THR A 41 2.31 -17.47 -4.39
N ILE A 42 2.73 -16.32 -3.84
CA ILE A 42 3.35 -15.22 -4.61
C ILE A 42 4.66 -15.69 -5.27
N LEU A 43 5.53 -16.38 -4.53
CA LEU A 43 6.80 -16.86 -5.08
C LEU A 43 6.60 -17.91 -6.19
N LYS A 44 5.60 -18.78 -6.07
CA LYS A 44 5.21 -19.71 -7.16
C LYS A 44 4.72 -18.97 -8.40
N LEU A 45 3.90 -17.93 -8.22
CA LEU A 45 3.40 -17.10 -9.31
C LEU A 45 4.54 -16.37 -10.02
N LEU A 46 5.43 -15.71 -9.28
CA LEU A 46 6.61 -15.04 -9.85
C LEU A 46 7.46 -16.00 -10.67
N LYS A 47 7.71 -17.22 -10.14
CA LYS A 47 8.44 -18.25 -10.87
C LYS A 47 7.74 -18.68 -12.16
N LYS A 48 6.41 -18.85 -12.14
CA LYS A 48 5.63 -19.26 -13.31
C LYS A 48 5.69 -18.20 -14.41
N GLU A 49 5.63 -16.92 -14.04
CA GLU A 49 5.67 -15.79 -14.98
C GLU A 49 7.11 -15.35 -15.31
N GLU A 50 8.13 -16.13 -14.93
CA GLU A 50 9.55 -15.83 -15.14
C GLU A 50 10.00 -14.45 -14.59
N LEU A 51 9.34 -13.99 -13.53
CA LEU A 51 9.67 -12.75 -12.82
C LEU A 51 10.55 -13.04 -11.60
N TYR A 52 11.54 -12.17 -11.38
CA TYR A 52 12.52 -12.33 -10.31
C TYR A 52 12.52 -11.11 -9.38
N ALA A 53 12.22 -11.34 -8.11
CA ALA A 53 12.39 -10.33 -7.07
C ALA A 53 13.87 -10.25 -6.65
N LYS A 54 14.40 -9.02 -6.54
CA LYS A 54 15.76 -8.83 -6.01
C LYS A 54 15.75 -9.06 -4.51
N PHE A 55 16.35 -10.18 -4.07
CA PHE A 55 16.36 -10.56 -2.64
C PHE A 55 16.86 -9.46 -1.72
N SER A 56 17.87 -8.67 -2.14
CA SER A 56 18.40 -7.55 -1.35
C SER A 56 17.43 -6.39 -1.11
N LYS A 57 16.25 -6.40 -1.75
CA LYS A 57 15.18 -5.40 -1.58
C LYS A 57 13.92 -6.02 -0.95
N CYS A 58 13.93 -7.31 -0.64
CA CYS A 58 12.80 -8.00 -0.03
C CYS A 58 12.97 -8.00 1.49
N GLU A 59 11.90 -7.64 2.18
CA GLU A 59 11.83 -7.71 3.64
C GLU A 59 10.71 -8.68 4.01
N PHE A 60 11.00 -9.62 4.92
CA PHE A 60 10.06 -10.64 5.35
C PHE A 60 9.93 -10.60 6.87
N TRP A 61 8.76 -10.99 7.39
CA TRP A 61 8.51 -11.12 8.83
C TRP A 61 8.76 -9.85 9.65
N ILE A 62 8.57 -8.68 9.05
CA ILE A 62 8.70 -7.39 9.71
C ILE A 62 7.36 -6.94 10.32
N PRO A 63 7.34 -6.41 11.56
CA PRO A 63 6.12 -5.92 12.21
C PRO A 63 5.64 -4.57 11.67
N LYS A 64 6.52 -3.87 10.94
CA LYS A 64 6.29 -2.56 10.33
C LYS A 64 7.01 -2.50 8.99
N VAL A 65 6.33 -2.04 7.95
CA VAL A 65 6.90 -1.85 6.61
C VAL A 65 6.64 -0.43 6.12
N GLN A 66 7.65 0.17 5.47
CA GLN A 66 7.47 1.39 4.69
C GLN A 66 7.15 1.01 3.24
N PHE A 67 5.99 1.41 2.76
CA PHE A 67 5.53 1.09 1.42
C PHE A 67 4.77 2.27 0.81
N LEU A 68 5.22 2.74 -0.35
CA LEU A 68 4.59 3.84 -1.12
C LEU A 68 4.25 5.09 -0.27
N SER A 69 5.23 5.61 0.48
CA SER A 69 5.06 6.76 1.40
C SER A 69 4.06 6.56 2.55
N HIS A 70 3.78 5.30 2.89
CA HIS A 70 3.00 4.92 4.06
C HIS A 70 3.82 3.99 4.94
N VAL A 71 3.50 4.02 6.23
CA VAL A 71 3.94 3.08 7.23
C VAL A 71 2.77 2.15 7.54
N ILE A 72 2.97 0.84 7.37
CA ILE A 72 1.96 -0.18 7.66
C ILE A 72 2.46 -1.01 8.83
N ASN A 73 1.64 -1.17 9.87
CA ASN A 73 1.93 -1.97 11.06
C ASN A 73 0.65 -2.65 11.59
N SER A 74 0.71 -3.24 12.78
CA SER A 74 -0.44 -3.88 13.43
C SER A 74 -1.55 -2.92 13.87
N GLU A 75 -1.25 -1.62 14.00
CA GLU A 75 -2.21 -0.58 14.39
C GLU A 75 -2.98 -0.03 13.18
N GLY A 76 -2.42 -0.18 11.98
CA GLY A 76 -3.07 0.18 10.72
C GLY A 76 -2.10 0.76 9.69
N ILE A 77 -2.64 1.66 8.87
CA ILE A 77 -1.92 2.37 7.82
C ILE A 77 -1.77 3.83 8.23
N HIS A 78 -0.53 4.31 8.26
CA HIS A 78 -0.17 5.67 8.63
C HIS A 78 0.59 6.34 7.48
N VAL A 79 0.44 7.65 7.32
CA VAL A 79 1.28 8.42 6.39
C VAL A 79 2.72 8.41 6.91
N ASP A 80 3.69 8.25 6.02
CA ASP A 80 5.10 8.32 6.40
C ASP A 80 5.41 9.67 7.06
N PRO A 81 5.97 9.70 8.29
CA PRO A 81 6.36 10.93 8.97
C PRO A 81 7.22 11.85 8.12
N ALA A 82 8.13 11.32 7.30
CA ALA A 82 8.98 12.13 6.43
C ALA A 82 8.16 12.90 5.39
N LYS A 83 7.05 12.32 4.90
CA LYS A 83 6.10 13.01 4.01
C LYS A 83 5.35 14.10 4.76
N ILE A 84 4.96 13.86 6.01
CA ILE A 84 4.29 14.87 6.85
C ILE A 84 5.24 16.05 7.11
N GLU A 85 6.49 15.78 7.48
CA GLU A 85 7.51 16.80 7.73
C GLU A 85 7.76 17.65 6.47
N SER A 86 7.90 17.03 5.30
CA SER A 86 8.08 17.76 4.04
C SER A 86 6.96 18.75 3.71
N ILE A 87 5.73 18.48 4.16
CA ILE A 87 4.58 19.37 4.00
C ILE A 87 4.56 20.45 5.10
N LYS A 88 4.96 20.12 6.33
CA LYS A 88 5.03 21.08 7.45
C LYS A 88 6.12 22.13 7.24
N ASP A 89 7.26 21.71 6.70
CA ASP A 89 8.40 22.58 6.44
C ASP A 89 8.30 23.28 5.07
N TRP A 90 7.16 23.11 4.39
CA TRP A 90 6.91 23.70 3.09
C TRP A 90 6.85 25.23 3.19
N VAL A 91 7.76 25.90 2.49
CA VAL A 91 7.83 27.37 2.44
C VAL A 91 6.60 27.93 1.74
N SER A 92 5.93 28.90 2.36
CA SER A 92 4.72 29.52 1.79
C SER A 92 4.99 29.99 0.35
N PRO A 93 4.23 29.47 -0.64
CA PRO A 93 4.48 29.78 -2.04
C PRO A 93 4.18 31.25 -2.33
N LYS A 94 5.03 31.88 -3.14
CA LYS A 94 4.98 33.31 -3.48
C LYS A 94 4.40 33.57 -4.87
N SER A 95 4.15 32.53 -5.66
CA SER A 95 3.62 32.66 -7.02
C SER A 95 2.57 31.60 -7.35
N PRO A 96 1.62 31.90 -8.27
CA PRO A 96 0.64 30.90 -8.74
C PRO A 96 1.27 29.69 -9.44
N VAL A 97 2.54 29.80 -9.88
CA VAL A 97 3.28 28.69 -10.50
C VAL A 97 3.72 27.67 -9.45
N GLU A 98 4.08 28.11 -8.25
CA GLU A 98 4.48 27.23 -7.13
C GLU A 98 3.30 26.45 -6.52
N ILE A 99 2.06 26.81 -6.87
CA ILE A 99 0.82 26.19 -6.37
C ILE A 99 0.23 25.18 -7.38
N ARG A 100 0.68 25.21 -8.65
CA ARG A 100 0.15 24.37 -9.74
C ARG A 100 0.75 22.97 -9.73
#